data_AF-A0A1Q3IXU2-F1
#
_entry.id   AF-A0A1Q3IXU2-F1
#
_cell.length_a   1.000
_cell.length_b   1.000
_cell.length_c   1.000
_cell.angle_alpha   90.00
_cell.angle_beta   90.00
_cell.angle_gamma   90.00
#
_symmetry.space_group_name_H-M   'P 1'
#
loop_
_entity.id
_entity.type
_entity.pdbx_description
1 polymer ?
#
loop_
_entity_poly.entity_id
_entity_poly.type
_entity_poly.pdbx_seq_one_letter_code
_entity_poly.pdbx_strand_id
1 'polypeptide(L)' 'MTKKKLLEDIKKNPARIYRAPADVLRDRRFGDAERLEILKSWRGGGDAPGLDALIAEVEQRFAANGHAAE' A
#
# COMPACT_ATOMS: atom_id res chain seq x y z
N MET A 1 -12.55 -2.60 -15.52
CA MET A 1 -12.13 -1.62 -14.50
C MET A 1 -10.69 -1.25 -14.78
N THR A 2 -10.35 0.04 -14.88
CA THR A 2 -8.95 0.47 -15.02
C THR A 2 -8.23 0.31 -13.67
N LYS A 3 -6.92 0.06 -13.71
CA LYS A 3 -6.06 -0.05 -12.51
C LYS A 3 -6.25 1.14 -11.57
N LYS A 4 -6.35 2.35 -12.12
CA LYS A 4 -6.65 3.59 -11.37
C LYS A 4 -7.97 3.51 -10.60
N LYS A 5 -9.04 3.03 -11.24
CA LYS A 5 -10.36 2.92 -10.61
C LYS A 5 -10.39 1.87 -9.50
N LEU A 6 -9.63 0.78 -9.65
CA LEU A 6 -9.45 -0.22 -8.60
C LEU A 6 -8.67 0.36 -7.41
N LEU A 7 -7.59 1.10 -7.66
CA LEU A 7 -6.81 1.76 -6.60
C LEU A 7 -7.68 2.71 -5.77
N GLU A 8 -8.46 3.56 -6.44
CA GLU A 8 -9.38 4.50 -5.79
C GLU A 8 -10.44 3.79 -4.95
N ASP A 9 -10.97 2.65 -5.42
CA ASP A 9 -11.94 1.84 -4.68
C ASP A 9 -11.33 1.21 -3.44
N ILE A 10 -10.13 0.63 -3.58
CA ILE A 10 -9.36 0.07 -2.46
C ILE A 10 -9.09 1.15 -1.40
N LYS A 11 -8.62 2.34 -1.80
CA LYS A 11 -8.29 3.43 -0.87
C LYS A 11 -9.47 3.88 -0.02
N LYS A 12 -10.71 3.73 -0.51
CA LYS A 12 -11.92 4.07 0.27
C LYS A 12 -12.16 3.13 1.43
N ASN A 13 -11.88 1.84 1.25
CA ASN A 13 -12.02 0.84 2.31
C ASN A 13 -11.13 -0.38 2.04
N PRO A 14 -9.84 -0.31 2.39
CA PRO A 14 -8.89 -1.33 1.99
C PRO A 14 -9.12 -2.66 2.74
N ALA A 15 -9.74 -2.62 3.92
CA ALA A 15 -10.14 -3.79 4.70
C ALA A 15 -11.22 -4.65 4.02
N ARG A 16 -11.94 -4.13 3.01
CA ARG A 16 -12.89 -4.94 2.21
C ARG A 16 -12.20 -5.84 1.20
N ILE A 17 -10.98 -5.48 0.80
CA ILE A 17 -10.24 -6.13 -0.29
C ILE A 17 -9.10 -6.96 0.27
N TYR A 18 -8.41 -6.44 1.27
CA TYR A 18 -7.29 -7.08 1.95
C TYR A 18 -7.70 -7.48 3.37
N ARG A 19 -7.37 -8.71 3.78
CA ARG A 19 -7.66 -9.20 5.14
C ARG A 19 -6.73 -8.55 6.16
N ALA A 20 -5.49 -8.29 5.78
CA ALA A 20 -4.51 -7.58 6.58
C ALA A 20 -3.72 -6.58 5.73
N PRO A 21 -3.12 -5.52 6.32
CA PRO A 21 -2.26 -4.60 5.58
C PRO A 21 -1.09 -5.28 4.86
N ALA A 22 -0.54 -6.35 5.45
CA ALA A 22 0.54 -7.12 4.85
C ALA A 22 0.17 -7.78 3.50
N ASP A 23 -1.12 -8.02 3.24
CA ASP A 23 -1.56 -8.57 1.95
C ASP A 23 -1.34 -7.58 0.80
N VAL A 24 -1.29 -6.27 1.08
CA VAL A 24 -1.01 -5.23 0.09
C VAL A 24 0.39 -5.42 -0.52
N LEU A 25 1.37 -5.84 0.27
CA LEU A 25 2.74 -6.10 -0.20
C LEU A 25 2.82 -7.25 -1.20
N ARG A 26 1.92 -8.23 -1.06
CA ARG A 26 1.85 -9.41 -1.92
C ARG A 26 1.09 -9.12 -3.21
N ASP A 27 0.37 -8.00 -3.29
CA ASP A 27 -0.40 -7.63 -4.47
C ASP A 27 0.53 -7.17 -5.60
N ARG A 28 0.71 -8.06 -6.58
CA ARG A 28 1.55 -7.81 -7.77
C ARG A 28 0.90 -6.88 -8.79
N ARG A 29 -0.37 -6.49 -8.60
CA ARG A 29 -1.06 -5.53 -9.50
C ARG A 29 -0.56 -4.10 -9.30
N PHE A 30 0.01 -3.82 -8.12
CA PHE A 30 0.42 -2.50 -7.67
C PHE A 30 1.93 -2.44 -7.45
N GLY A 31 2.55 -1.32 -7.84
CA GLY A 31 3.94 -1.00 -7.49
C GLY A 31 4.05 -0.43 -6.08
N ASP A 32 5.28 -0.18 -5.62
CA ASP A 32 5.51 0.29 -4.24
C ASP A 32 4.88 1.67 -3.97
N ALA A 33 4.81 2.55 -4.97
CA ALA A 33 4.07 3.82 -4.87
C ALA A 33 2.59 3.61 -4.56
N GLU A 34 1.91 2.76 -5.32
CA GLU A 34 0.48 2.48 -5.12
C GLU A 34 0.23 1.70 -3.82
N ARG A 35 1.11 0.75 -3.48
CA ARG A 35 1.05 0.01 -2.20
C ARG A 35 1.14 0.96 -1.01
N LEU A 36 2.03 1.95 -1.08
CA LEU A 36 2.18 2.96 -0.06
C LEU A 36 0.91 3.79 0.13
N GLU A 37 0.25 4.18 -0.97
CA GLU A 37 -1.04 4.89 -0.89
C GLU A 37 -2.11 4.03 -0.21
N ILE A 38 -2.20 2.75 -0.56
CA ILE A 38 -3.17 1.82 0.03
C ILE A 38 -2.91 1.65 1.54
N LEU A 39 -1.64 1.47 1.94
CA LEU A 39 -1.25 1.34 3.35
C LEU A 39 -1.53 2.63 4.13
N LYS A 40 -1.29 3.81 3.55
CA LYS A 40 -1.66 5.09 4.17
C LYS A 40 -3.18 5.23 4.37
N SER A 41 -3.98 4.71 3.44
CA SER A 41 -5.45 4.67 3.58
C SER A 41 -5.93 3.74 4.71
N TRP A 42 -5.19 2.67 5.05
CA TRP A 42 -5.51 1.84 6.22
C TRP A 42 -5.48 2.63 7.54
N ARG A 43 -4.57 3.61 7.66
CA ARG A 43 -4.39 4.42 8.88
C ARG A 43 -5.64 5.23 9.24
N GLY A 44 -6.45 5.60 8.24
CA GLY A 44 -7.70 6.33 8.45
C GLY A 44 -8.91 5.45 8.78
N GLY A 45 -8.80 4.12 8.61
CA GLY A 45 -9.93 3.18 8.70
C GLY A 45 -9.95 2.30 9.96
N GLY A 46 -8.88 2.25 10.74
CA GLY A 46 -8.79 1.47 11.98
C GLY A 46 -7.36 1.32 12.51
N ASP A 47 -7.25 0.78 13.72
CA ASP A 47 -5.96 0.43 14.32
C ASP A 47 -5.52 -0.94 13.80
N ALA A 48 -4.61 -0.93 12.83
CA ALA A 48 -4.03 -2.16 12.29
C ALA A 48 -2.61 -2.31 12.87
N PRO A 49 -2.36 -3.34 13.71
CA PRO A 49 -1.08 -3.50 14.38
C PRO A 49 0.04 -3.73 13.37
N GLY A 50 1.16 -3.01 13.55
CA GLY A 50 2.32 -3.09 12.66
C GLY A 50 2.16 -2.36 11.32
N LEU A 51 1.06 -1.62 11.10
CA LEU A 51 0.86 -0.82 9.89
C LEU A 51 1.99 0.18 9.66
N ASP A 52 2.42 0.90 10.69
CA ASP A 52 3.52 1.87 10.60
C ASP A 52 4.84 1.23 10.17
N ALA A 53 5.15 0.03 10.66
CA ALA A 53 6.34 -0.71 10.25
C ALA A 53 6.27 -1.13 8.77
N LEU A 54 5.09 -1.53 8.29
CA LEU A 54 4.87 -1.87 6.87
C LEU A 54 4.96 -0.63 5.97
N ILE A 55 4.42 0.51 6.39
CA ILE A 55 4.54 1.78 5.67
C ILE A 55 6.03 2.16 5.56
N ALA A 56 6.77 2.14 6.67
CA ALA A 56 8.18 2.46 6.68
C ALA A 56 9.00 1.51 5.78
N GLU A 57 8.70 0.21 5.78
CA GLU A 57 9.34 -0.75 4.89
C GLU A 57 9.13 -0.39 3.41
N VAL A 58 7.89 -0.08 3.02
CA VAL A 58 7.58 0.28 1.62
C VAL A 58 8.22 1.61 1.24
N GLU A 59 8.25 2.58 2.15
CA GLU A 59 8.95 3.86 1.92
C GLU A 59 10.45 3.66 1.69
N GLN A 60 11.10 2.80 2.48
CA GLN A 60 12.51 2.45 2.30
C GLN A 60 12.74 1.74 0.96
N ARG A 61 11.89 0.78 0.59
CA ARG A 61 11.98 0.09 -0.71
C ARG A 61 11.77 1.05 -1.88
N PHE A 62 10.78 1.93 -1.79
CA PHE A 62 10.50 2.92 -2.81
C PHE A 62 11.66 3.90 -2.98
N ALA A 63 12.25 4.38 -1.88
CA ALA A 63 13.43 5.24 -1.89
C ALA A 63 14.67 4.52 -2.47
N ALA A 64 14.93 3.27 -2.06
CA ALA A 64 16.05 2.47 -2.56
C ALA A 64 15.92 2.17 -4.06
N ASN A 65 14.70 1.90 -4.54
CA ASN A 65 14.45 1.64 -5.95
C ASN A 65 14.51 2.91 -6.81
N GLY A 66 14.30 4.10 -6.20
CA GLY A 66 14.53 5.39 -6.84
C GLY A 66 16.01 5.76 -6.95
N HIS A 67 16.85 5.31 -6.00
CA HIS A 67 18.30 5.56 -6.00
C HIS A 67 19.07 4.68 -7.01
N ALA A 68 18.45 3.62 -7.54
CA ALA A 68 19.06 2.77 -8.57
C ALA A 68 18.97 3.36 -10.00
N ALA A 69 18.46 4.58 -10.15
CA ALA A 69 18.29 5.26 -11.43
C ALA A 69 19.22 6.49 -11.63
N GLU A 70 20.23 6.66 -10.77
CA GLU A 70 21.26 7.73 -10.88
C GLU A 70 22.60 7.22 -11.42
#